data_AF-A0A7S1TGS3-F1
#
_entry.id   AF-A0A7S1TGS3-F1
#
_cell.length_a   1.000
_cell.length_b   1.000
_cell.length_c   1.000
_cell.angle_alpha   90.00
_cell.angle_beta   90.00
_cell.angle_gamma   90.00
#
_symmetry.space_group_name_H-M   'P 1'
#
loop_
_entity.id
_entity.type
_entity.pdbx_description
1 polymer ?
#
loop_
_entity_poly.entity_id
_entity_poly.type
_entity_poly.pdbx_seq_one_letter_code
_entity_poly.pdbx_strand_id
1 'polypeptide(L)'
;MSTAMLALFATKPYNPTDKDMRSHVTNTCSQGDDTSPPSVWMLDELNGLSDLERSNIINAIGHIVGEVFEALSTEATVFQPLPNAFEMYVLTTIHIPIPPRLNGMLGFFLTQIRIRFPH
;
A
#
# COMPACT_ATOMS: atom_id res chain seq x y z
N MET A 1 0.96 -10.74 -15.98
CA MET A 1 -0.02 -11.08 -14.93
C MET A 1 -0.58 -9.77 -14.43
N SER A 2 -1.90 -9.57 -14.45
CA SER A 2 -2.51 -8.38 -13.85
C SER A 2 -2.47 -8.53 -12.32
N THR A 3 -2.13 -7.44 -11.64
CA THR A 3 -2.09 -7.37 -10.17
C THR A 3 -3.28 -6.55 -9.70
N ALA A 4 -4.12 -7.11 -8.84
CA ALA A 4 -5.23 -6.39 -8.21
C ALA A 4 -4.73 -5.51 -7.05
N MET A 5 -3.92 -4.49 -7.36
CA MET A 5 -3.42 -3.50 -6.39
C MET A 5 -4.10 -2.15 -6.63
N LEU A 6 -4.45 -1.47 -5.53
CA LEU A 6 -5.05 -0.14 -5.56
C LEU A 6 -4.02 0.95 -5.26
N ALA A 7 -4.07 2.02 -6.04
CA ALA A 7 -3.36 3.27 -5.79
C ALA A 7 -4.35 4.31 -5.24
N LEU A 8 -4.04 4.83 -4.05
CA LEU A 8 -4.86 5.82 -3.35
C LEU A 8 -4.19 7.19 -3.45
N PHE A 9 -4.94 8.20 -3.89
CA PHE A 9 -4.48 9.57 -4.08
C PHE A 9 -5.25 10.54 -3.21
N ALA A 10 -4.55 11.58 -2.78
CA ALA A 10 -5.17 12.79 -2.25
C ALA A 10 -5.97 13.49 -3.36
N THR A 11 -7.18 13.96 -3.06
CA THR A 11 -7.99 14.73 -4.03
C THR A 11 -7.44 16.13 -4.27
N LYS A 12 -6.54 16.61 -3.40
CA LYS A 12 -5.83 17.87 -3.55
C LYS A 12 -4.38 17.65 -3.96
N PRO A 13 -3.81 18.51 -4.82
CA PRO A 13 -2.38 18.51 -5.08
C PRO A 13 -1.59 18.64 -3.79
N TYR A 14 -0.50 17.88 -3.67
CA TYR A 14 0.39 17.95 -2.52
C TYR A 14 0.98 19.35 -2.37
N ASN A 15 0.83 19.93 -1.19
CA ASN A 15 1.46 21.20 -0.82
C ASN A 15 2.04 21.08 0.60
N PRO A 16 3.37 21.10 0.76
CA PRO A 16 4.01 20.91 2.07
C PRO A 16 3.69 22.00 3.09
N THR A 17 3.19 23.15 2.64
CA THR A 17 2.84 24.30 3.50
C THR A 17 1.35 24.37 3.81
N ASP A 18 0.53 23.57 3.13
CA ASP A 18 -0.92 23.53 3.38
C ASP A 18 -1.21 22.81 4.70
N LYS A 19 -2.20 23.30 5.44
CA LYS A 19 -2.68 22.70 6.70
C LYS A 19 -3.89 21.78 6.47
N ASP A 20 -4.51 21.82 5.28
CA ASP A 20 -5.60 20.92 4.94
C ASP A 20 -5.07 19.49 4.82
N MET A 21 -5.54 18.58 5.68
CA MET A 21 -5.11 17.18 5.69
C MET A 21 -5.39 16.46 4.37
N ARG A 22 -6.34 16.95 3.56
CA ARG A 22 -6.69 16.35 2.26
C ARG A 22 -5.58 16.45 1.21
N SER A 23 -4.57 17.30 1.39
CA SER A 23 -3.38 17.32 0.53
C SER A 23 -2.26 16.39 1.02
N HIS A 24 -2.40 15.80 2.21
CA HIS A 24 -1.34 15.04 2.91
C HIS A 24 -1.72 13.60 3.22
N VAL A 25 -3.01 13.29 3.25
CA VAL A 25 -3.55 11.97 3.58
C VAL A 25 -4.29 11.42 2.38
N THR A 26 -4.08 10.14 2.06
CA THR A 26 -4.69 9.44 0.92
C THR A 26 -5.85 8.52 1.31
N ASN A 27 -6.14 8.39 2.61
CA ASN A 27 -7.29 7.62 3.10
C ASN A 27 -8.59 8.13 2.48
N THR A 28 -9.36 7.23 1.88
CA THR A 28 -10.62 7.56 1.18
C THR A 28 -11.64 8.22 2.10
N CYS A 29 -11.70 7.81 3.37
CA CYS A 29 -12.57 8.43 4.38
C CYS A 29 -12.29 9.91 4.63
N SER A 30 -11.07 10.37 4.34
CA SER A 30 -10.66 11.77 4.51
C SER A 30 -10.88 12.60 3.24
N GLN A 31 -11.16 11.99 2.09
CA GLN A 31 -11.28 12.70 0.81
C GLN A 31 -12.66 13.34 0.59
N GLY A 32 -13.67 12.98 1.39
CA GLY A 32 -15.06 13.43 1.22
C GLY A 32 -15.79 12.71 0.09
N ASP A 33 -17.07 13.06 -0.13
CA ASP A 33 -17.93 12.37 -1.09
C ASP A 33 -17.71 12.83 -2.54
N ASP A 34 -17.16 14.03 -2.74
CA ASP A 34 -16.95 14.64 -4.05
C ASP A 34 -15.53 14.31 -4.57
N THR A 35 -15.37 13.10 -5.09
CA THR A 35 -14.07 12.55 -5.53
C THR A 35 -13.81 12.79 -7.01
N SER A 36 -13.99 14.01 -7.49
CA SER A 36 -13.59 14.41 -8.85
C SER A 36 -12.30 15.25 -8.80
N PRO A 37 -11.13 14.73 -9.26
CA PRO A 37 -10.91 13.43 -9.90
C PRO A 37 -10.89 12.25 -8.92
N PRO A 38 -11.09 11.01 -9.40
CA PRO A 38 -11.13 9.81 -8.57
C PRO A 38 -9.90 9.70 -7.65
N SER A 39 -10.10 9.37 -6.39
CA SER A 39 -9.03 9.16 -5.40
C SER A 39 -8.51 7.73 -5.35
N VAL A 40 -9.15 6.80 -6.07
CA VAL A 40 -8.80 5.38 -6.09
C VAL A 40 -8.66 4.92 -7.53
N TRP A 41 -7.54 4.27 -7.84
CA TRP A 41 -7.23 3.74 -9.16
C TRP A 41 -6.64 2.34 -9.05
N MET A 42 -6.78 1.52 -10.09
CA MET A 42 -5.96 0.32 -10.22
C MET A 42 -4.53 0.72 -10.56
N LEU A 43 -3.53 0.11 -9.92
CA LEU A 43 -2.12 0.37 -10.22
C LEU A 43 -1.79 0.10 -11.71
N ASP A 44 -2.42 -0.92 -12.28
CA ASP A 44 -2.28 -1.32 -13.68
C ASP A 44 -2.82 -0.24 -14.65
N GLU A 45 -3.77 0.60 -14.21
CA GLU A 45 -4.43 1.64 -15.02
C GLU A 45 -3.75 3.01 -14.92
N LEU A 46 -2.72 3.15 -14.07
CA LEU A 46 -2.02 4.43 -13.90
C LEU A 46 -1.24 4.81 -15.17
N ASN A 47 -1.73 5.86 -15.81
CA ASN A 47 -1.02 6.57 -16.87
C ASN A 47 0.13 7.39 -16.26
N GLY A 48 1.36 7.17 -16.72
CA GLY A 48 2.55 7.89 -16.23
C GLY A 48 3.60 7.01 -15.54
N LEU A 49 3.32 5.72 -15.34
CA LEU A 49 4.31 4.72 -14.97
C LEU A 49 4.64 3.85 -16.19
N SER A 50 5.94 3.69 -16.47
CA SER A 50 6.40 2.68 -17.42
C SER A 50 6.14 1.26 -16.88
N ASP A 51 6.09 0.28 -17.78
CA ASP A 51 5.92 -1.12 -17.39
C ASP A 51 7.05 -1.62 -16.49
N LEU A 52 8.27 -1.10 -16.69
CA LEU A 52 9.42 -1.40 -15.85
C LEU A 52 9.23 -0.83 -14.43
N GLU A 53 8.81 0.44 -14.29
CA GLU A 53 8.55 1.04 -12.99
C GLU A 53 7.42 0.31 -12.25
N ARG A 54 6.32 -0.01 -12.96
CA ARG A 54 5.21 -0.78 -12.40
C ARG A 54 5.68 -2.16 -11.91
N SER A 55 6.45 -2.87 -12.73
CA SER A 55 7.03 -4.16 -12.33
C SER A 55 7.95 -4.03 -11.13
N ASN A 56 8.76 -2.97 -11.05
CA ASN A 56 9.67 -2.74 -9.93
C ASN A 56 8.89 -2.48 -8.63
N ILE A 57 7.81 -1.71 -8.69
CA ILE A 57 6.93 -1.46 -7.53
C ILE A 57 6.31 -2.78 -7.04
N ILE A 58 5.73 -3.57 -7.94
CA ILE A 58 5.10 -4.86 -7.60
C ILE A 58 6.13 -5.82 -6.98
N ASN A 59 7.31 -5.94 -7.61
CA ASN A 59 8.37 -6.81 -7.11
C ASN A 59 8.90 -6.35 -5.75
N ALA A 60 9.07 -5.04 -5.55
CA ALA A 60 9.49 -4.50 -4.26
C ALA A 60 8.46 -4.83 -3.17
N ILE A 61 7.16 -4.60 -3.43
CA ILE A 61 6.08 -4.95 -2.50
C ILE A 61 6.12 -6.45 -2.17
N GLY A 62 6.24 -7.31 -3.19
CA GLY A 62 6.33 -8.76 -2.99
C GLY A 62 7.54 -9.18 -2.13
N HIS A 63 8.71 -8.58 -2.36
CA HIS A 63 9.91 -8.80 -1.57
C HIS A 63 9.70 -8.41 -0.11
N ILE A 64 9.17 -7.21 0.13
CA ILE A 64 8.94 -6.68 1.48
C ILE A 64 7.93 -7.55 2.24
N VAL A 65 6.83 -7.96 1.58
CA VAL A 65 5.86 -8.89 2.17
C VAL A 65 6.54 -10.21 2.54
N GLY A 66 7.37 -10.75 1.64
CA GLY A 66 8.13 -11.96 1.90
C GLY A 66 9.01 -11.86 3.14
N GLU A 67 9.84 -10.81 3.21
CA GLU A 67 10.72 -10.57 4.36
C GLU A 67 9.96 -10.40 5.68
N VAL A 68 8.84 -9.67 5.67
CA VAL A 68 8.02 -9.48 6.87
C VAL A 68 7.42 -10.80 7.36
N PHE A 69 6.84 -11.62 6.47
CA PHE A 69 6.26 -12.89 6.87
C PHE A 69 7.31 -13.94 7.23
N GLU A 70 8.47 -13.92 6.58
CA GLU A 70 9.61 -14.76 6.95
C GLU A 70 10.09 -14.40 8.37
N ALA A 71 10.29 -13.12 8.67
CA ALA A 71 10.66 -12.67 10.01
C ALA A 71 9.60 -12.98 11.08
N LEU A 72 8.31 -12.94 10.73
CA LEU A 72 7.24 -13.34 11.65
C LEU A 72 7.19 -14.86 11.86
N SER A 73 7.55 -15.65 10.85
CA SER A 73 7.52 -17.11 10.94
C SER A 73 8.52 -17.69 11.94
N THR A 74 9.60 -16.95 12.23
CA THR A 74 10.60 -17.34 13.22
C THR A 74 10.18 -17.06 14.67
N GLU A 75 9.12 -16.27 14.88
CA GLU A 75 8.64 -15.84 16.20
C GLU A 75 7.29 -16.47 16.53
N ALA A 76 7.33 -17.70 17.05
CA ALA A 76 6.16 -18.54 17.32
C ALA A 76 5.15 -17.96 18.33
N THR A 77 5.50 -16.88 19.05
CA THR A 77 4.59 -16.17 19.97
C THR A 77 3.82 -15.03 19.29
N VAL A 78 4.27 -14.58 18.12
CA VAL A 78 3.72 -13.40 17.42
C VAL A 78 2.82 -13.81 16.25
N PHE A 79 3.19 -14.84 15.50
CA PHE A 79 2.43 -15.30 14.34
C PHE A 79 2.25 -16.83 14.34
N GLN A 80 1.00 -17.28 14.44
CA GLN A 80 0.64 -18.69 14.55
C GLN A 80 -0.40 -19.06 13.48
N PRO A 81 0.03 -19.34 12.23
CA PRO A 81 -0.89 -19.76 11.18
C PRO A 81 -1.50 -21.12 11.57
N LEU A 82 -2.83 -21.22 11.48
CA LEU A 82 -3.54 -22.48 11.72
C LEU A 82 -3.70 -23.24 10.40
N PRO A 83 -3.48 -24.57 10.35
CA PRO A 83 -3.57 -25.34 9.11
C PRO A 83 -4.92 -25.27 8.40
N ASN A 84 -5.99 -24.94 9.13
CA ASN A 84 -7.37 -24.88 8.66
C ASN A 84 -7.95 -23.46 8.65
N ALA A 85 -7.12 -22.42 8.79
CA ALA A 85 -7.54 -21.03 8.71
C ALA A 85 -6.66 -20.27 7.72
N PHE A 86 -7.21 -19.19 7.15
CA PHE A 86 -6.45 -18.21 6.42
C PHE A 86 -6.77 -16.82 6.98
N GLU A 87 -5.81 -15.91 6.91
CA GLU A 87 -6.01 -14.50 7.25
C GLU A 87 -5.65 -13.65 6.02
N MET A 88 -6.45 -12.62 5.76
CA MET A 88 -6.22 -11.68 4.66
C MET A 88 -5.69 -10.38 5.25
N TYR A 89 -4.55 -9.92 4.75
CA TYR A 89 -3.91 -8.70 5.23
C TYR A 89 -3.97 -7.61 4.17
N VAL A 90 -4.11 -6.36 4.63
CA VAL A 90 -3.98 -5.18 3.78
C VAL A 90 -2.66 -4.51 4.13
N LEU A 91 -1.71 -4.58 3.21
CA LEU A 91 -0.47 -3.82 3.28
C LEU A 91 -0.69 -2.45 2.62
N THR A 92 -0.36 -1.36 3.32
CA THR A 92 -0.25 -0.04 2.70
C THR A 92 1.22 0.39 2.64
N THR A 93 1.64 0.79 1.45
CA THR A 93 3.01 1.25 1.17
C THR A 93 2.94 2.66 0.58
N ILE A 94 3.84 3.54 1.02
CA ILE A 94 3.97 4.87 0.41
C ILE A 94 5.11 4.83 -0.59
N HIS A 95 4.81 4.95 -1.88
CA HIS A 95 5.83 5.11 -2.90
C HIS A 95 6.34 6.56 -2.93
N ILE A 96 7.61 6.75 -2.61
CA ILE A 96 8.29 8.05 -2.73
C ILE A 96 9.11 8.03 -4.02
N PRO A 97 8.75 8.82 -5.04
CA PRO A 97 9.58 8.96 -6.23
C PRO A 97 10.90 9.59 -5.79
N ILE A 98 11.97 8.80 -5.87
CA ILE A 98 13.29 9.23 -5.48
C ILE A 98 13.78 10.22 -6.54
N PRO A 99 14.04 11.51 -6.24
CA PRO A 99 14.81 12.33 -7.16
C PRO A 99 16.18 11.65 -7.34
N PRO A 100 16.81 11.69 -8.53
CA PRO A 100 17.96 10.82 -8.89
C PRO A 100 19.24 10.94 -8.02
N ARG A 101 19.20 11.60 -6.85
CA ARG A 101 20.34 11.89 -5.99
C ARG A 101 20.29 11.33 -4.56
N LEU A 102 19.21 10.70 -4.08
CA LEU A 102 19.16 10.28 -2.67
C LEU A 102 18.53 8.90 -2.48
N ASN A 103 19.36 7.87 -2.28
CA ASN A 103 18.90 6.54 -1.92
C ASN A 103 18.12 6.54 -0.60
N GLY A 104 16.89 6.02 -0.63
CA GLY A 104 16.22 5.40 0.52
C GLY A 104 15.13 6.22 1.21
N MET A 105 13.89 5.73 1.16
CA MET A 105 13.16 5.12 2.28
C MET A 105 11.68 4.95 1.90
N LEU A 106 11.16 3.72 1.92
CA LEU A 106 9.74 3.41 1.72
C LEU A 106 9.11 3.28 3.12
N GLY A 107 8.07 4.08 3.42
CA GLY A 107 7.35 4.01 4.70
C GLY A 107 6.22 2.99 4.64
N PHE A 108 6.08 2.16 5.68
CA PHE A 108 5.13 1.05 5.74
C PHE A 108 4.12 1.22 6.88
N PHE A 109 2.85 0.95 6.59
CA PHE A 109 1.86 0.63 7.62
C PHE A 109 1.16 -0.68 7.22
N LEU A 110 1.18 -1.68 8.09
CA LEU A 110 0.39 -2.90 7.94
C LEU A 110 -0.89 -2.72 8.72
N THR A 111 -2.05 -2.79 8.05
CA THR A 111 -3.34 -2.75 8.73
C THR A 111 -3.91 -4.15 8.71
N GLN A 112 -4.00 -4.79 9.89
CA GLN A 112 -4.57 -6.12 10.00
C GLN A 112 -6.10 -6.07 9.92
N ILE A 113 -6.68 -6.90 9.04
CA ILE A 113 -8.12 -7.19 9.04
C ILE A 113 -8.27 -8.68 9.36
N ARG A 114 -8.74 -8.99 10.56
CA ARG A 114 -8.95 -10.38 10.99
C ARG A 114 -10.37 -10.82 10.65
N ILE A 115 -10.52 -11.65 9.61
CA ILE A 115 -11.80 -12.31 9.31
C ILE A 115 -11.71 -13.74 9.82
N ARG A 116 -12.40 -14.04 10.92
CA ARG A 116 -12.52 -15.38 11.48
C ARG A 116 -13.80 -16.02 10.98
N PHE A 117 -13.70 -17.06 10.15
CA PHE A 117 -14.85 -17.93 9.89
C PHE A 117 -14.92 -19.00 10.99
N PRO A 118 -16.04 -19.12 11.73
CA PRO A 118 -16.29 -20.29 12.54
C PRO A 118 -16.65 -21.48 11.62
N HIS A 119 -16.19 -22.68 11.98
CA HIS A 119 -16.79 -23.93 11.49
C HIS A 119 -18.23 -24.05 11.97
#